data_AF-A0A923UKM8-F1
#
_entry.id   AF-A0A923UKM8-F1
#
_cell.length_a   1.000
_cell.length_b   1.000
_cell.length_c   1.000
_cell.angle_alpha   90.00
_cell.angle_beta   90.00
_cell.angle_gamma   90.00
#
_symmetry.space_group_name_H-M   'P 1'
#
loop_
_entity.id
_entity.type
_entity.pdbx_description
1 polymer ?
#
loop_
_entity_poly.entity_id
_entity_poly.type
_entity_poly.pdbx_seq_one_letter_code
_entity_poly.pdbx_strand_id
1 'polypeptide(L)' 'MAKVKVAINGFGRIGRLVYRQIYNMEGIDIVAI' A
#
# COMPACT_ATOMS: atom_id res chain seq x y z
N MET A 1 2.32 3.64 17.84
CA MET A 1 1.37 2.62 17.37
C MET A 1 2.06 1.74 16.35
N ALA A 2 1.68 0.46 16.22
CA ALA A 2 2.23 -0.41 15.19
C ALA A 2 1.70 0.02 13.80
N LYS A 3 2.57 0.05 12.79
CA LYS A 3 2.16 0.34 11.40
C LYS A 3 1.32 -0.82 10.85
N VAL A 4 0.28 -0.50 10.10
CA VAL A 4 -0.55 -1.44 9.36
C VAL A 4 0.22 -1.94 8.14
N LYS A 5 0.44 -3.25 8.08
CA LYS A 5 1.15 -3.90 6.97
C LYS A 5 0.17 -4.25 5.86
N VAL A 6 0.43 -3.78 4.66
CA VAL A 6 -0.44 -3.97 3.48
C VAL A 6 0.34 -4.71 2.39
N ALA A 7 -0.26 -5.76 1.86
CA ALA A 7 0.17 -6.38 0.61
C ALA A 7 -0.85 -6.06 -0.48
N ILE A 8 -0.38 -5.68 -1.66
CA ILE A 8 -1.22 -5.60 -2.85
C ILE A 8 -1.15 -6.98 -3.53
N ASN A 9 -2.25 -7.45 -4.12
CA ASN A 9 -2.25 -8.63 -4.98
C ASN A 9 -2.89 -8.22 -6.31
N GLY A 10 -2.04 -7.99 -7.30
CA GLY A 10 -2.43 -7.50 -8.62
C GLY A 10 -2.13 -6.02 -8.82
N PHE A 11 -0.98 -5.72 -9.44
CA PHE A 11 -0.48 -4.35 -9.65
C PHE A 11 -0.90 -3.70 -10.98
N GLY A 12 -2.15 -3.94 -11.36
CA GLY A 12 -2.78 -3.34 -12.54
C GLY A 12 -3.12 -1.86 -12.34
N ARG A 13 -4.13 -1.38 -13.06
CA ARG A 13 -4.58 0.04 -12.95
C ARG A 13 -4.92 0.40 -11.50
N ILE A 14 -5.72 -0.42 -10.83
CA ILE A 14 -6.19 -0.15 -9.46
C ILE A 14 -5.06 -0.29 -8.44
N GLY A 15 -4.25 -1.36 -8.50
CA GLY A 15 -3.11 -1.53 -7.58
C GLY A 15 -2.16 -0.34 -7.57
N ARG A 16 -1.89 0.25 -8.76
CA ARG A 16 -1.07 1.46 -8.87
C ARG A 16 -1.74 2.72 -8.29
N LEU A 17 -3.05 2.86 -8.42
CA LEU A 17 -3.80 3.98 -7.82
C LEU A 17 -3.82 3.87 -6.29
N VAL A 18 -4.06 2.66 -5.77
CA VAL A 18 -4.01 2.37 -4.33
C VAL A 18 -2.62 2.69 -3.78
N TYR A 19 -1.55 2.19 -4.41
CA TYR A 19 -0.18 2.50 -4.00
C TYR A 19 0.08 4.00 -3.95
N ARG A 20 -0.29 4.75 -5.00
CA ARG A 20 -0.10 6.21 -5.05
C ARG A 20 -0.82 6.95 -3.93
N GLN A 21 -1.98 6.46 -3.49
CA GLN A 21 -2.74 7.09 -2.42
C GLN A 21 -2.12 6.82 -1.04
N ILE A 22 -1.53 5.64 -0.83
CA ILE A 22 -1.16 5.17 0.51
C ILE A 22 0.34 5.06 0.78
N TYR A 23 1.22 5.15 -0.24
CA TYR A 23 2.66 4.86 -0.07
C TYR A 23 3.40 5.77 0.92
N ASN A 24 2.89 6.98 1.16
CA ASN A 24 3.44 7.95 2.11
C ASN A 24 2.49 8.24 3.29
N MET A 25 1.41 7.49 3.44
CA MET A 25 0.50 7.68 4.57
C MET A 25 1.17 7.21 5.86
N GLU A 26 1.14 8.07 6.87
CA GLU A 26 1.61 7.70 8.20
C GLU A 26 0.82 6.50 8.73
N GLY A 27 1.53 5.55 9.34
CA GLY A 27 0.92 4.34 9.89
C GLY A 27 0.68 3.22 8.86
N ILE A 28 1.02 3.40 7.58
CA ILE A 28 0.96 2.34 6.57
C ILE A 28 2.38 1.89 6.18
N ASP A 29 2.55 0.58 6.03
CA ASP A 29 3.77 -0.06 5.55
C ASP A 29 3.41 -1.06 4.45
N ILE A 30 3.80 -0.78 3.20
CA ILE A 30 3.52 -1.66 2.07
C ILE A 30 4.60 -2.73 2.02
N VAL A 31 4.27 -3.96 2.38
CA VAL A 31 5.23 -5.05 2.56
C VAL A 31 5.39 -5.94 1.33
N ALA A 32 4.44 -5.90 0.39
CA ALA A 32 4.46 -6.65 -0.86
C ALA A 32 3.52 -6.04 -1.92
N ILE A 33 3.75 -6.39 -3.19
CA ILE A 33 2.95 -5.99 -4.37
C ILE A 33 2.38 -7.20 -5.08
#